data_AF-A0A645EAR5-F1
#
_entry.id   AF-A0A645EAR5-F1
#
_cell.length_a   1.000
_cell.length_b   1.000
_cell.length_c   1.000
_cell.angle_alpha   90.00
_cell.angle_beta   90.00
_cell.angle_gamma   90.00
#
_symmetry.space_group_name_H-M   'P 1'
#
loop_
_entity.id
_entity.type
_entity.pdbx_description
1 polymer ?
#
loop_
_entity_poly.entity_id
_entity_poly.type
_entity_poly.pdbx_seq_one_letter_code
_entity_poly.pdbx_strand_id
1 'polypeptide(L)' 'MAGHLGNERVTIQNLEVVKVDAENNLIAIKGAVPGPKGGIVMIKDSVKKA' A
#
# COMPACT_ATOMS: atom_id res chain seq x y z
N MET A 1 -28.54 -7.08 8.68
CA MET A 1 -28.72 -5.78 8.00
C MET A 1 -27.52 -5.55 7.10
N ALA A 2 -27.74 -5.12 5.86
CA ALA A 2 -26.64 -4.72 4.99
C ALA A 2 -26.17 -3.31 5.39
N GLY A 3 -24.88 -3.16 5.68
CA GLY A 3 -24.25 -1.87 5.97
C GLY A 3 -23.35 -1.40 4.80
N HIS A 4 -22.74 -0.23 4.94
CA HIS A 4 -21.73 0.25 4.00
C HIS A 4 -20.46 -0.58 4.14
N LEU A 5 -19.96 -1.12 3.01
CA LEU A 5 -18.70 -1.85 2.92
C LEU A 5 -17.67 -1.00 2.18
N GLY A 6 -16.48 -0.86 2.74
CA GLY A 6 -15.40 -0.06 2.18
C GLY A 6 -15.37 1.39 2.69
N ASN A 7 -14.63 2.25 1.99
CA ASN A 7 -14.27 3.61 2.43
C ASN A 7 -13.64 3.64 3.83
N GLU A 8 -12.89 2.60 4.16
CA GLU A 8 -12.19 2.42 5.42
C GLU A 8 -10.69 2.38 5.20
N ARG A 9 -9.92 2.72 6.24
CA ARG A 9 -8.46 2.71 6.17
C ARG A 9 -7.94 1.28 6.33
N VAL A 10 -7.59 0.65 5.22
CA VAL A 10 -6.97 -0.69 5.21
C VAL A 10 -5.45 -0.57 5.11
N THR A 11 -4.72 -1.40 5.84
CA THR A 11 -3.25 -1.50 5.76
C THR A 11 -2.86 -2.93 5.40
N ILE A 12 -2.17 -3.10 4.27
CA ILE A 12 -1.58 -4.37 3.87
C ILE A 12 -0.14 -4.37 4.38
N GLN A 13 0.19 -5.37 5.20
CA GLN A 13 1.52 -5.51 5.82
C GLN A 13 2.37 -6.53 5.05
N ASN A 14 3.68 -6.51 5.28
CA ASN A 14 4.64 -7.43 4.66
C ASN A 14 4.68 -7.38 3.12
N LEU A 15 4.58 -6.16 2.57
CA LEU A 15 4.79 -5.93 1.14
C LEU A 15 6.28 -5.74 0.83
N GLU A 16 6.75 -6.38 -0.24
CA GLU A 16 8.14 -6.33 -0.68
C GLU A 16 8.37 -5.14 -1.62
N VAL A 17 9.37 -4.32 -1.36
CA VAL A 17 9.78 -3.22 -2.26
C VAL A 17 10.79 -3.79 -3.27
N VAL A 18 10.39 -3.87 -4.55
CA VAL A 18 11.19 -4.49 -5.62
C VAL A 18 12.18 -3.52 -6.22
N LYS A 19 11.80 -2.24 -6.33
CA LYS A 19 12.66 -1.21 -6.91
C LYS A 19 12.32 0.14 -6.30
N VAL A 20 13.35 0.93 -6.04
CA VAL A 20 13.22 2.35 -5.71
C VAL A 20 13.94 3.12 -6.80
N ASP A 21 13.22 4.00 -7.47
CA ASP A 21 13.75 4.91 -8.49
C ASP A 21 13.66 6.32 -7.91
N ALA A 22 14.79 6.78 -7.34
CA ALA A 22 14.87 8.09 -6.70
C ALA A 22 14.86 9.24 -7.71
N GLU A 23 15.27 8.99 -8.97
CA GLU A 23 15.30 10.01 -10.02
C GLU A 23 13.88 10.40 -10.42
N ASN A 24 12.99 9.40 -10.54
CA ASN A 24 11.59 9.60 -10.89
C ASN A 24 10.66 9.70 -9.67
N ASN A 25 11.20 9.59 -8.45
CA ASN A 25 10.43 9.47 -7.20
C ASN A 25 9.39 8.33 -7.22
N LEU A 26 9.75 7.19 -7.83
CA LEU A 26 8.89 6.03 -7.95
C LEU A 26 9.34 4.91 -7.03
N ILE A 27 8.37 4.19 -6.46
CA ILE A 27 8.59 3.00 -5.66
C ILE A 27 7.76 1.88 -6.25
N ALA A 28 8.41 0.79 -6.64
CA ALA A 28 7.77 -0.43 -7.11
C ALA A 28 7.58 -1.40 -5.94
N ILE A 29 6.33 -1.67 -5.61
CA ILE A 29 5.92 -2.58 -4.53
C ILE A 29 5.33 -3.84 -5.16
N LYS A 30 5.76 -5.01 -4.69
CA LYS A 30 5.19 -6.29 -5.08
C LYS A 30 3.96 -6.59 -4.24
N GLY A 31 2.81 -6.63 -4.89
CA GLY A 31 1.53 -6.99 -4.28
C GLY A 31 0.45 -5.97 -4.55
N ALA A 32 -0.58 -5.98 -3.70
CA ALA A 32 -1.72 -5.08 -3.82
C ALA A 32 -1.54 -3.87 -2.92
N VAL A 33 -1.86 -2.69 -3.45
CA VAL A 33 -1.98 -1.44 -2.69
C VAL A 33 -3.48 -1.16 -2.48
N PRO A 34 -3.93 -0.85 -1.26
CA PRO A 34 -5.34 -0.59 -0.99
C PRO A 34 -5.78 0.72 -1.65
N GLY A 35 -7.00 0.72 -2.19
CA GLY A 35 -7.61 1.89 -2.81
C GLY A 35 -7.42 2.00 -4.32
N PRO A 36 -8.03 3.02 -4.96
CA PRO A 36 -7.94 3.24 -6.39
C PRO A 36 -6.60 3.86 -6.81
N LYS A 37 -6.27 3.78 -8.10
CA LYS A 37 -5.11 4.45 -8.70
C LYS A 37 -5.23 5.97 -8.50
N GLY A 38 -4.14 6.62 -8.08
CA GLY A 38 -4.12 8.06 -7.78
C GLY A 38 -4.66 8.42 -6.38
N GLY A 39 -5.08 7.42 -5.59
CA GLY A 39 -5.40 7.61 -4.18
C GLY A 39 -4.15 7.91 -3.34
N ILE A 40 -4.37 8.60 -2.21
CA ILE A 40 -3.30 8.88 -1.25
C ILE A 40 -3.06 7.61 -0.43
N VAL A 41 -1.80 7.20 -0.35
CA VAL A 41 -1.36 6.05 0.44
C VAL A 41 -0.27 6.46 1.41
N MET A 42 -0.19 5.75 2.53
CA MET A 42 0.83 5.97 3.55
C MET A 42 1.73 4.74 3.63
N ILE A 43 3.02 4.92 3.32
CA ILE A 43 4.03 3.88 3.45
C ILE A 43 4.64 3.98 4.85
N LYS A 44 4.76 2.84 5.53
CA LYS A 44 5.39 2.71 6.86
C LYS A 44 6.21 1.43 6.88
N ASP A 45 7.21 1.40 7.76
CA ASP A 45 8.00 0.20 8.01
C ASP A 45 7.12 -0.93 8.53
N SER A 46 7.33 -2.13 7.99
CA SER A 46 6.60 -3.32 8.42
C SER A 46 7.07 -3.74 9.81
N VAL A 47 6.12 -3.88 10.73
CA VAL A 47 6.38 -4.47 12.05
C VAL A 47 6.56 -5.98 12.00
N LYS A 48 6.10 -6.63 10.93
CA LYS A 48 6.29 -8.07 10.72
C LYS A 48 7.53 -8.30 9.86
N LYS A 49 8.43 -9.16 10.33
CA LYS A 49 9.52 -9.71 9.52
C LYS A 49 8.94 -10.64 8.46
N ALA A 50 9.46 -10.53 7.24
CA ALA A 50 9.23 -11.46 6.14
C ALA A 50 9.89 -12.81 6.40
#